data_AF-A0A9Q3UTX4-F1
#
_entry.id   AF-A0A9Q3UTX4-F1
#
_cell.length_a   1.000
_cell.length_b   1.000
_cell.length_c   1.000
_cell.angle_alpha   90.00
_cell.angle_beta   90.00
_cell.angle_gamma   90.00
#
_symmetry.space_group_name_H-M   'P 1'
#
loop_
_entity.id
_entity.type
_entity.pdbx_description
1 polymer ?
#
loop_
_entity_poly.entity_id
_entity_poly.type
_entity_poly.pdbx_seq_one_letter_code
_entity_poly.pdbx_strand_id
1 'polypeptide(L)'
;MQTSKKVIISFLLFFLIGCKKSNTSEITNINVKDSVKTQNSTKVNDHSKELSDSFVISCGSGCAMTYNLKNVKDLGNIKEVRFEVETYIDEVLSETNDESYLFYYNRSNQIEKIQHKGEKENILENLLPNAVESFKNFAGKLVNDIKINANKVP
;
A
#
# COMPACT_ATOMS: atom_id res chain seq x y z
N MET A 1 -53.18 -34.06 5.96
CA MET A 1 -52.79 -35.43 5.56
C MET A 1 -52.06 -35.28 4.23
N GLN A 2 -50.80 -35.63 3.98
CA GLN A 2 -49.75 -36.35 4.71
C GLN A 2 -48.42 -35.95 4.02
N THR A 3 -47.36 -35.80 4.81
CA THR A 3 -45.98 -35.49 4.37
C THR A 3 -45.34 -36.62 3.57
N SER A 4 -44.43 -36.29 2.64
CA SER A 4 -43.28 -37.16 2.37
C SER A 4 -42.03 -36.35 2.05
N LYS A 5 -41.15 -36.32 3.07
CA LYS A 5 -39.75 -35.91 3.01
C LYS A 5 -38.98 -36.93 2.17
N LYS A 6 -38.07 -36.50 1.29
CA LYS A 6 -36.87 -37.28 0.92
C LYS A 6 -35.67 -36.35 0.75
N VAL A 7 -34.79 -36.42 1.74
CA VAL A 7 -33.40 -35.97 1.71
C VAL A 7 -32.61 -37.02 0.94
N ILE A 8 -31.81 -36.61 -0.06
CA ILE A 8 -30.74 -37.44 -0.61
C ILE A 8 -29.45 -36.62 -0.58
N ILE A 9 -28.61 -37.01 0.37
CA ILE A 9 -27.19 -36.68 0.52
C ILE A 9 -26.42 -37.40 -0.60
N SER A 10 -25.50 -36.70 -1.26
CA SER A 10 -24.39 -37.30 -2.03
C SER A 10 -23.19 -36.37 -1.90
N PHE A 11 -22.45 -36.50 -0.81
CA PHE A 11 -21.15 -37.17 -0.74
C PHE A 11 -20.08 -36.50 -1.62
N LEU A 12 -19.39 -35.57 -0.95
CA LEU A 12 -17.93 -35.41 -0.87
C LEU A 12 -17.09 -36.36 -1.74
N LEU A 13 -15.97 -35.83 -2.26
CA LEU A 13 -14.74 -36.45 -2.79
C LEU A 13 -14.47 -35.94 -4.23
N PHE A 14 -13.37 -35.27 -4.58
CA PHE A 14 -12.01 -35.29 -4.07
C PHE A 14 -11.35 -33.91 -4.25
N PHE A 15 -10.75 -33.41 -3.17
CA PHE A 15 -9.60 -32.51 -3.25
C PHE A 15 -8.48 -33.21 -4.01
N LEU A 16 -8.08 -32.66 -5.16
CA LEU A 16 -6.77 -32.95 -5.74
C LEU A 16 -5.92 -31.70 -5.64
N ILE A 17 -5.11 -31.74 -4.59
CA ILE A 17 -3.97 -30.88 -4.28
C ILE A 17 -2.98 -30.95 -5.45
N GLY A 18 -2.55 -29.79 -5.93
CA GLY A 18 -1.48 -29.63 -6.90
C GLY A 18 -0.53 -28.51 -6.50
N CYS A 19 0.21 -28.69 -5.40
CA CYS A 19 1.37 -27.85 -5.10
C CYS A 19 2.46 -28.09 -6.14
N LYS A 20 2.73 -27.11 -7.01
CA LYS A 20 3.94 -27.11 -7.84
C LYS A 20 5.03 -26.29 -7.15
N LYS A 21 6.10 -27.02 -6.83
CA LYS A 21 7.35 -26.61 -6.18
C LYS A 21 8.00 -25.37 -6.81
N SER A 22 8.46 -24.49 -5.92
CA SER A 22 9.31 -23.33 -6.16
C SER A 22 10.71 -23.74 -6.62
N ASN A 23 11.31 -22.94 -7.50
CA ASN A 23 12.74 -22.97 -7.77
C ASN A 23 13.35 -21.60 -7.43
N THR A 24 14.32 -21.69 -6.54
CA THR A 24 15.23 -20.68 -6.01
C THR A 24 15.94 -19.86 -7.07
N SER A 25 16.19 -18.61 -6.69
CA SER A 25 17.00 -17.58 -7.31
C SER A 25 18.30 -18.06 -7.94
N GLU A 26 18.59 -17.58 -9.15
CA GLU A 26 19.94 -17.54 -9.70
C GLU A 26 20.37 -16.06 -9.79
N ILE A 27 21.25 -15.68 -8.87
CA ILE A 27 21.95 -14.39 -8.85
C ILE A 27 22.98 -14.44 -9.97
N THR A 28 22.76 -13.68 -11.04
CA THR A 28 23.82 -13.38 -12.01
C THR A 28 24.35 -11.98 -11.73
N ASN A 29 25.55 -11.93 -11.16
CA ASN A 29 26.32 -10.70 -10.95
C ASN A 29 26.72 -10.12 -12.31
N ILE A 30 26.03 -9.07 -12.75
CA ILE A 30 26.48 -8.23 -13.87
C ILE A 30 27.22 -7.03 -13.29
N ASN A 31 28.54 -7.14 -13.22
CA ASN A 31 29.44 -6.02 -13.01
C ASN A 31 29.67 -5.34 -14.37
N VAL A 32 28.97 -4.23 -14.62
CA VAL A 32 29.31 -3.29 -15.71
C VAL A 32 29.27 -1.86 -15.16
N LYS A 33 30.45 -1.45 -14.68
CA LYS A 33 31.10 -0.14 -14.83
C LYS A 33 30.26 1.00 -15.43
N ASP A 34 30.13 2.12 -14.71
CA ASP A 34 30.56 3.39 -15.31
C ASP A 34 30.85 4.52 -14.32
N SER A 35 31.94 5.22 -14.60
CA SER A 35 32.42 6.41 -13.90
C SER A 35 31.77 7.63 -14.55
N VAL A 36 30.93 8.38 -13.82
CA VAL A 36 30.66 9.78 -14.15
C VAL A 36 30.59 10.65 -12.89
N LYS A 37 31.32 11.75 -13.02
CA LYS A 37 31.67 12.78 -12.06
C LYS A 37 30.45 13.63 -11.66
N THR A 38 30.37 13.91 -10.37
CA THR A 38 29.76 15.05 -9.66
C THR A 38 28.90 16.03 -10.47
N GLN A 39 27.61 16.11 -10.14
CA GLN A 39 26.84 17.36 -10.21
C GLN A 39 26.01 17.52 -8.93
N ASN A 40 26.05 18.76 -8.41
CA ASN A 40 25.57 19.20 -7.11
C ASN A 40 24.13 18.74 -6.81
N SER A 41 23.99 17.85 -5.83
CA SER A 41 22.68 17.57 -5.24
C SER A 41 22.35 18.72 -4.29
N THR A 42 21.41 19.57 -4.71
CA THR A 42 20.61 20.39 -3.81
C THR A 42 20.18 19.47 -2.66
N LYS A 43 20.45 19.86 -1.41
CA LYS A 43 20.00 19.14 -0.21
C LYS A 43 18.48 18.96 -0.30
N VAL A 44 18.05 17.83 -0.86
CA VAL A 44 16.75 17.25 -0.59
C VAL A 44 16.83 16.96 0.89
N ASN A 45 16.07 17.73 1.67
CA ASN A 45 15.96 17.52 3.10
C ASN A 45 15.18 16.22 3.25
N ASP A 46 15.87 15.09 3.10
CA ASP A 46 15.36 13.75 3.31
C ASP A 46 15.18 13.59 4.82
N HIS A 47 14.14 14.25 5.33
CA HIS A 47 13.58 13.95 6.63
C HIS A 47 12.85 12.61 6.50
N SER A 48 13.60 11.54 6.25
CA SER A 48 13.16 10.16 6.43
C SER A 48 12.99 9.91 7.92
N LYS A 49 11.98 10.56 8.50
CA LYS A 49 11.51 10.26 9.83
C LYS A 49 10.92 8.86 9.76
N GLU A 50 11.37 7.97 10.64
CA GLU A 50 10.83 6.64 10.84
C GLU A 50 9.36 6.77 11.30
N LEU A 51 8.46 6.93 10.34
CA LEU A 51 7.04 6.88 10.53
C LEU A 51 6.65 5.41 10.36
N SER A 52 6.57 4.69 11.47
CA SER A 52 5.98 3.35 11.52
C SER A 52 4.45 3.47 11.63
N ASP A 53 3.82 3.97 10.56
CA ASP A 53 2.35 3.98 10.45
C ASP A 53 1.92 2.94 9.43
N SER A 54 0.80 2.27 9.70
CA SER A 54 0.19 1.32 8.79
C SER A 54 -1.32 1.41 8.87
N PHE A 55 -2.00 0.96 7.82
CA PHE A 55 -3.45 0.85 7.82
C PHE A 55 -3.89 -0.35 7.00
N VAL A 56 -5.09 -0.86 7.32
CA VAL A 56 -5.66 -2.03 6.66
C VAL A 56 -6.87 -1.59 5.84
N ILE A 57 -6.99 -2.14 4.64
CA ILE A 57 -8.17 -2.06 3.79
C ILE A 57 -8.73 -3.46 3.63
N SER A 58 -9.99 -3.67 4.01
CA SER A 58 -10.69 -4.90 3.65
C SER A 58 -11.18 -4.80 2.21
N CYS A 59 -10.80 -5.78 1.39
CA CYS A 59 -11.26 -5.97 0.00
C CYS A 59 -12.47 -6.91 -0.10
N GLY A 60 -13.03 -7.36 1.03
CA GLY A 60 -14.21 -8.23 1.11
C GLY A 60 -13.89 -9.73 1.00
N SER A 61 -14.84 -10.59 1.36
CA SER A 61 -14.75 -12.06 1.17
C SER A 61 -13.43 -12.71 1.63
N GLY A 62 -12.94 -12.37 2.83
CA GLY A 62 -11.68 -12.91 3.35
C GLY A 62 -10.41 -12.23 2.83
N CYS A 63 -10.54 -11.20 1.99
CA CYS A 63 -9.43 -10.39 1.47
C CYS A 63 -9.17 -9.16 2.35
N ALA A 64 -7.90 -8.93 2.70
CA ALA A 64 -7.43 -7.71 3.34
C ALA A 64 -6.06 -7.29 2.77
N MET A 65 -5.82 -5.99 2.69
CA MET A 65 -4.54 -5.40 2.27
C MET A 65 -4.02 -4.50 3.39
N THR A 66 -2.81 -4.77 3.86
CA THR A 66 -2.11 -3.96 4.86
C THR A 66 -1.10 -3.07 4.13
N TYR A 67 -1.23 -1.76 4.29
CA TYR A 67 -0.31 -0.76 3.75
C TYR A 67 0.66 -0.35 4.85
N ASN A 68 1.90 -0.84 4.77
CA ASN A 68 2.98 -0.54 5.69
C ASN A 68 3.82 0.61 5.14
N LEU A 69 3.89 1.73 5.85
CA LEU A 69 4.63 2.89 5.38
C LEU A 69 6.14 2.60 5.32
N LYS A 70 6.75 2.76 4.14
CA LYS A 70 8.21 2.66 3.95
C LYS A 70 8.90 4.01 3.96
N ASN A 71 8.34 4.99 3.25
CA ASN A 71 8.96 6.31 3.11
C ASN A 71 7.93 7.37 2.76
N VAL A 72 8.14 8.59 3.26
CA VAL A 72 7.45 9.80 2.80
C VAL A 72 8.48 10.82 2.33
N LYS A 73 8.35 11.26 1.09
CA LYS A 73 9.12 12.38 0.54
C LYS A 73 8.21 13.59 0.38
N ASP A 74 8.56 14.68 1.07
CA ASP A 74 7.85 15.95 0.97
C ASP A 74 8.32 16.74 -0.26
N LEU A 75 7.37 17.08 -1.13
CA LEU A 75 7.57 17.86 -2.36
C LEU A 75 6.72 19.15 -2.34
N GLY A 76 6.37 19.65 -1.15
CA GLY A 76 5.53 20.82 -0.93
C GLY A 76 4.06 20.43 -0.79
N ASN A 77 3.20 20.86 -1.72
CA ASN A 77 1.79 20.48 -1.70
C ASN A 77 1.55 19.04 -2.18
N ILE A 78 2.62 18.29 -2.46
CA ILE A 78 2.59 16.90 -2.85
C ILE A 78 3.47 16.12 -1.88
N LYS A 79 2.97 14.98 -1.40
CA LYS A 79 3.78 13.99 -0.68
C LYS A 79 3.87 12.75 -1.55
N GLU A 80 5.09 12.34 -1.90
CA GLU A 80 5.32 11.01 -2.46
C GLU A 80 5.42 10.03 -1.30
N VAL A 81 4.54 9.04 -1.29
CA VAL A 81 4.43 8.05 -0.21
C VAL A 81 4.66 6.67 -0.79
N ARG A 82 5.57 5.91 -0.18
CA ARG A 82 5.89 4.54 -0.59
C ARG A 82 5.42 3.59 0.50
N PHE A 83 4.69 2.56 0.11
CA PHE A 83 4.21 1.50 0.99
C PHE A 83 4.77 0.16 0.56
N GLU A 84 4.98 -0.72 1.54
CA GLU A 84 4.92 -2.16 1.33
C GLU A 84 3.50 -2.61 1.58
N VAL A 85 2.90 -3.26 0.61
CA VAL A 85 1.50 -3.69 0.63
C VAL A 85 1.47 -5.20 0.74
N GLU A 86 0.95 -5.69 1.85
CA GLU A 86 0.75 -7.12 2.11
C GLU A 86 -0.71 -7.46 1.86
N THR A 87 -0.96 -8.38 0.93
CA THR A 87 -2.30 -8.87 0.63
C THR A 87 -2.53 -10.23 1.26
N TYR A 88 -3.62 -10.35 2.02
CA TYR A 88 -4.05 -11.55 2.70
C TYR A 88 -5.34 -12.05 2.09
N ILE A 89 -5.40 -13.36 1.80
CA ILE A 89 -6.61 -14.06 1.37
C ILE A 89 -6.85 -15.20 2.36
N ASP A 90 -8.04 -15.23 2.96
CA ASP A 90 -8.42 -16.19 4.01
C ASP A 90 -7.37 -16.23 5.14
N GLU A 91 -6.94 -15.04 5.58
CA GLU A 91 -5.95 -14.81 6.64
C GLU A 91 -4.52 -15.30 6.31
N VAL A 92 -4.27 -15.77 5.08
CA VAL A 92 -2.95 -16.20 4.61
C VAL A 92 -2.32 -15.12 3.74
N LEU A 93 -1.08 -14.75 4.04
CA LEU A 93 -0.30 -13.83 3.20
C LEU A 93 -0.16 -14.42 1.79
N SER A 94 -0.76 -13.75 0.81
CA SER A 94 -0.77 -14.16 -0.58
C SER A 94 0.33 -13.45 -1.38
N GLU A 95 0.55 -12.17 -1.12
CA GLU A 95 1.47 -11.34 -1.90
C GLU A 95 2.00 -10.16 -1.08
N THR A 96 3.23 -9.72 -1.40
CA THR A 96 3.83 -8.51 -0.86
C THR A 96 4.41 -7.69 -2.02
N ASN A 97 3.98 -6.44 -2.15
CA ASN A 97 4.38 -5.54 -3.24
C ASN A 97 4.77 -4.15 -2.73
N ASP A 98 5.67 -3.48 -3.44
CA ASP A 98 5.98 -2.08 -3.18
C ASP A 98 5.15 -1.16 -4.07
N GLU A 99 4.38 -0.29 -3.45
CA GLU A 99 3.55 0.69 -4.13
C GLU A 99 3.98 2.11 -3.81
N SER A 100 3.88 3.01 -4.79
CA SER A 100 4.23 4.42 -4.62
C SER A 100 3.08 5.29 -5.09
N TYR A 101 2.71 6.27 -4.27
CA TYR A 101 1.58 7.15 -4.47
C TYR A 101 1.99 8.62 -4.35
N LEU A 102 1.25 9.48 -5.03
CA LEU A 102 1.35 10.93 -4.92
C LEU A 102 0.08 11.46 -4.25
N PHE A 103 0.23 12.01 -3.05
CA PHE A 103 -0.82 12.63 -2.25
C PHE A 103 -0.79 14.14 -2.49
N TYR A 104 -1.84 14.70 -3.07
CA TYR A 104 -1.90 16.12 -3.40
C TYR A 104 -2.82 16.85 -2.42
N TYR A 105 -2.29 17.91 -1.83
CA TYR A 105 -2.98 18.72 -0.83
C TYR A 105 -3.29 20.10 -1.38
N ASN A 106 -4.43 20.64 -0.98
CA ASN A 106 -4.76 22.04 -1.21
C ASN A 106 -4.00 22.97 -0.24
N ARG A 107 -4.19 24.28 -0.41
CA ARG A 107 -3.56 25.30 0.47
C ARG A 107 -4.00 25.22 1.94
N SER A 108 -5.14 24.59 2.22
CA SER A 108 -5.64 24.34 3.58
C SER A 108 -5.12 23.00 4.15
N ASN A 109 -4.19 22.33 3.47
CA ASN A 109 -3.66 21.01 3.79
C ASN A 109 -4.73 19.90 3.86
N GLN A 110 -5.80 20.03 3.08
CA GLN A 110 -6.77 18.96 2.88
C GLN A 110 -6.38 18.17 1.63
N ILE A 111 -6.55 16.84 1.68
CA ILE A 111 -6.28 15.98 0.53
C ILE A 111 -7.29 16.25 -0.58
N GLU A 112 -6.81 16.55 -1.79
CA GLU A 112 -7.65 16.73 -2.99
C GLU A 112 -7.70 15.46 -3.82
N LYS A 113 -6.55 14.83 -4.05
CA LYS A 113 -6.41 13.64 -4.88
C LYS A 113 -5.24 12.77 -4.44
N ILE A 114 -5.34 11.48 -4.73
CA ILE A 114 -4.25 10.51 -4.58
C ILE A 114 -4.11 9.75 -5.89
N GLN A 115 -2.88 9.59 -6.36
CA GLN A 115 -2.58 8.92 -7.63
C GLN A 115 -1.50 7.88 -7.41
N HIS A 116 -1.56 6.74 -8.10
CA HIS A 116 -0.38 5.89 -8.24
C HIS A 116 0.73 6.66 -8.98
N LYS A 117 1.98 6.47 -8.58
CA LYS A 117 3.11 7.16 -9.19
C LYS A 117 3.27 6.70 -10.64
N GLY A 118 3.22 7.66 -11.57
CA GLY A 118 3.28 7.39 -13.01
C GLY A 118 1.92 7.34 -13.69
N GLU A 119 0.83 7.35 -12.90
CA GLU A 119 -0.54 7.34 -13.39
C GLU A 119 -1.19 8.72 -13.25
N LYS A 120 -2.35 8.89 -13.90
CA LYS A 120 -3.12 10.15 -13.88
C LYS A 120 -4.43 10.03 -13.11
N GLU A 121 -4.85 8.81 -12.80
CA GLU A 121 -6.12 8.54 -12.16
C GLU A 121 -6.12 8.98 -10.69
N ASN A 122 -7.22 9.56 -10.24
CA ASN A 122 -7.45 9.82 -8.83
C ASN A 122 -8.09 8.59 -8.19
N ILE A 123 -7.32 7.80 -7.44
CA ILE A 123 -7.81 6.54 -6.87
C ILE A 123 -9.00 6.76 -5.91
N LEU A 124 -9.11 7.94 -5.30
CA LEU A 124 -10.19 8.26 -4.39
C LEU A 124 -11.58 8.26 -5.06
N GLU A 125 -11.64 8.34 -6.38
CA GLU A 125 -12.90 8.32 -7.14
C GLU A 125 -13.40 6.89 -7.42
N ASN A 126 -12.49 5.91 -7.42
CA ASN A 126 -12.78 4.54 -7.87
C ASN A 126 -12.64 3.49 -6.75
N LEU A 127 -12.15 3.88 -5.59
CA LEU A 127 -12.04 3.02 -4.41
C LEU A 127 -13.38 2.82 -3.70
N LEU A 128 -13.50 1.69 -3.00
CA LEU A 128 -14.60 1.44 -2.07
C LEU A 128 -14.60 2.49 -0.93
N PRO A 129 -15.76 2.85 -0.36
CA PRO A 129 -15.84 3.90 0.65
C PRO A 129 -14.92 3.71 1.86
N ASN A 130 -14.74 2.47 2.34
CA ASN A 130 -13.84 2.14 3.44
C ASN A 130 -12.36 2.40 3.08
N ALA A 131 -11.95 2.07 1.85
CA ALA A 131 -10.62 2.34 1.34
C ALA A 131 -10.37 3.85 1.23
N VAL A 132 -11.34 4.59 0.69
CA VAL A 132 -11.29 6.07 0.63
C VAL A 132 -11.10 6.68 2.02
N GLU A 133 -11.83 6.18 3.01
CA GLU A 133 -11.71 6.65 4.39
C GLU A 133 -10.31 6.35 4.97
N SER A 134 -9.80 5.12 4.83
CA SER A 134 -8.47 4.75 5.29
C SER A 134 -7.38 5.64 4.69
N PHE A 135 -7.41 5.86 3.37
CA PHE A 135 -6.45 6.75 2.69
C PHE A 135 -6.56 8.21 3.17
N LYS A 136 -7.78 8.74 3.34
CA LYS A 136 -7.98 10.11 3.83
C LYS A 136 -7.52 10.28 5.28
N ASN A 137 -7.78 9.29 6.13
CA ASN A 137 -7.34 9.29 7.52
C ASN A 137 -5.80 9.29 7.60
N PHE A 138 -5.15 8.42 6.82
CA PHE A 138 -3.70 8.41 6.71
C PHE A 138 -3.14 9.74 6.17
N ALA A 139 -3.74 10.30 5.13
CA ALA A 139 -3.36 11.61 4.59
C ALA A 139 -3.46 12.74 5.64
N GLY A 140 -4.48 12.70 6.50
CA GLY A 140 -4.64 13.63 7.61
C GLY A 140 -3.50 13.54 8.63
N LYS A 141 -3.07 12.31 8.99
CA LYS A 141 -1.91 12.09 9.87
C LYS A 141 -0.63 12.68 9.30
N LEU A 142 -0.37 12.48 8.00
CA LEU A 142 0.82 13.01 7.31
C LEU A 142 0.98 14.53 7.38
N VAL A 143 -0.12 15.27 7.53
CA VAL A 143 -0.11 16.73 7.70
C VAL A 143 0.09 17.12 9.16
N ASN A 144 -0.55 16.41 10.08
CA ASN A 144 -0.51 16.71 11.51
C ASN A 144 0.88 16.44 12.11
N ASP A 145 1.57 15.40 11.64
CA ASP A 145 2.92 15.08 12.09
C ASP A 145 3.93 16.17 11.75
N ILE A 146 3.70 16.95 10.67
CA ILE A 146 4.54 18.12 10.33
C ILE A 146 4.27 19.28 11.29
N LYS A 147 3.00 19.54 11.62
CA LYS A 147 2.62 20.65 12.52
C LYS A 147 3.19 20.48 13.93
N ILE A 148 3.20 19.25 14.45
CA ILE A 148 3.76 18.95 15.78
C ILE A 148 5.29 19.18 15.81
N ASN A 149 5.99 18.91 14.70
CA ASN A 149 7.44 19.10 14.64
C ASN A 149 7.85 20.55 14.33
N ALA A 150 7.02 21.33 13.62
CA ALA A 150 7.25 22.76 13.40
C ALA A 150 7.15 23.59 14.70
N ASN A 151 6.36 23.11 15.67
CA ASN A 151 6.22 23.74 16.99
C ASN A 151 7.26 23.23 18.01
N LYS A 152 8.12 22.29 17.62
CA LYS A 152 9.18 21.73 18.47
C LYS A 152 10.54 22.26 18.01
N VAL A 153 10.65 23.57 17.89
CA VAL A 153 11.93 24.29 17.76
C VAL A 153 12.35 24.72 19.17
N PRO A 154 13.59 24.46 19.62
CA PRO A 154 14.09 24.92 20.92
C PRO A 154 14.08 26.45 21.07
#